data_AF-A0A2V5VMW4-F1
#
_entry.id   AF-A0A2V5VMW4-F1
#
_cell.length_a   1.000
_cell.length_b   1.000
_cell.length_c   1.000
_cell.angle_alpha   90.00
_cell.angle_beta   90.00
_cell.angle_gamma   90.00
#
_symmetry.space_group_name_H-M   'P 1'
#
loop_
_entity.id
_entity.type
_entity.pdbx_description
1 polymer ?
#
loop_
_entity_poly.entity_id
_entity_poly.type
_entity_poly.pdbx_seq_one_letter_code
_entity_poly.pdbx_strand_id
1 'polypeptide(L)'
;MIRRSFLKQLAALPFLATAAPAASASNTTKLKILMESAWGSDDATKAAEVLSKIVAKKIPIYACGACSRARGITETDLTEYGAKFGNPKIFVSLIEWADRIVTE
;
A
#
# COMPACT_ATOMS: atom_id res chain seq x y z
N MET A 1 -9.98 -37.34 36.04
CA MET A 1 -8.60 -37.73 35.63
C MET A 1 -8.74 -38.92 34.69
N ILE A 2 -7.98 -39.03 33.58
CA ILE A 2 -8.22 -39.89 32.38
C ILE A 2 -9.13 -39.13 31.39
N ARG A 3 -8.67 -38.57 30.26
CA ARG A 3 -7.94 -39.19 29.15
C ARG A 3 -7.09 -38.15 28.40
N ARG A 4 -5.88 -37.88 28.89
CA ARG A 4 -4.79 -37.20 28.13
C ARG A 4 -4.22 -38.12 27.03
N SER A 5 -5.07 -38.93 26.39
CA SER A 5 -4.69 -40.12 25.61
C SER A 5 -4.84 -39.95 24.10
N PHE A 6 -5.21 -38.77 23.61
CA PHE A 6 -5.38 -38.53 22.17
C PHE A 6 -4.27 -37.68 21.54
N LEU A 7 -3.33 -37.16 22.34
CA LEU A 7 -2.24 -36.30 21.85
C LEU A 7 -0.95 -37.06 21.52
N LYS A 8 -0.94 -38.39 21.63
CA LYS A 8 0.25 -39.24 21.39
C LYS A 8 0.28 -39.95 20.03
N GLN A 9 -0.75 -39.78 19.18
CA GLN A 9 -0.86 -40.52 17.91
C GLN A 9 -0.35 -39.79 16.65
N LEU A 10 0.18 -38.58 16.77
CA LEU A 10 0.74 -37.84 15.61
C LEU A 10 2.27 -37.89 15.49
N ALA A 11 2.95 -38.64 16.37
CA ALA A 11 4.41 -38.75 16.38
C ALA A 11 4.97 -39.93 15.57
N ALA A 12 4.24 -40.46 14.57
CA ALA A 12 4.60 -41.69 13.88
C ALA A 12 4.33 -41.68 12.37
N LEU A 13 4.67 -40.60 11.66
CA LEU A 13 4.79 -40.61 10.20
C LEU A 13 6.15 -40.04 9.77
N PRO A 14 7.21 -40.86 9.70
CA PRO A 14 8.40 -40.54 8.95
C PRO A 14 8.25 -41.01 7.48
N PHE A 15 8.95 -40.33 6.58
CA PHE A 15 9.32 -40.80 5.24
C PHE A 15 8.26 -40.77 4.12
N LEU A 16 8.20 -39.65 3.39
CA LEU A 16 8.47 -39.51 1.94
C LEU A 16 7.87 -38.18 1.44
N ALA A 17 8.69 -37.12 1.35
CA ALA A 17 8.41 -36.01 0.45
C ALA A 17 9.75 -35.46 -0.05
N THR A 18 10.04 -35.88 -1.27
CA THR A 18 11.10 -35.49 -2.18
C THR A 18 11.40 -34.00 -2.20
N ALA A 19 12.69 -33.68 -2.40
CA ALA A 19 13.21 -32.35 -2.65
C ALA A 19 12.32 -31.50 -3.57
N ALA A 20 11.80 -30.40 -3.03
CA ALA A 20 11.28 -29.29 -3.81
C ALA A 20 12.27 -28.12 -3.67
N PRO A 21 12.81 -27.57 -4.77
CA PRO A 21 13.55 -26.33 -4.68
C PRO A 21 12.61 -25.27 -4.09
N ALA A 22 13.08 -24.57 -3.06
CA ALA A 22 12.47 -23.34 -2.59
C ALA A 22 12.65 -22.27 -3.67
N ALA A 23 11.89 -22.40 -4.75
CA ALA A 23 11.56 -21.27 -5.59
C ALA A 23 10.71 -20.37 -4.68
N SER A 24 11.33 -19.30 -4.17
CA SER A 24 10.60 -18.15 -3.66
C SER A 24 9.63 -17.73 -4.75
N ALA A 25 8.38 -18.17 -4.62
CA ALA A 25 7.28 -17.64 -5.40
C ALA A 25 7.22 -16.16 -5.06
N SER A 26 7.84 -15.34 -5.92
CA SER A 26 7.60 -13.92 -6.00
C SER A 26 6.11 -13.77 -6.26
N ASN A 27 5.33 -13.64 -5.19
CA ASN A 27 3.92 -13.29 -5.26
C ASN A 27 3.86 -11.93 -5.95
N THR A 28 3.53 -11.95 -7.24
CA THR A 28 3.13 -10.78 -8.03
C THR A 28 1.74 -10.33 -7.61
N THR A 29 1.44 -10.36 -6.31
CA THR A 29 0.27 -9.70 -5.76
C THR A 29 0.44 -8.23 -6.04
N LYS A 30 -0.44 -7.71 -6.92
CA LYS A 30 -0.54 -6.29 -7.27
C LYS A 30 -0.66 -5.49 -5.97
N LEU A 31 0.48 -4.94 -5.52
CA LEU A 31 0.57 -4.20 -4.26
C LEU A 31 -0.29 -2.94 -4.36
N LYS A 32 -1.23 -2.82 -3.44
CA LYS A 32 -2.08 -1.64 -3.28
C LYS A 32 -1.33 -0.64 -2.40
N ILE A 33 -0.38 0.07 -3.01
CA ILE A 33 0.40 1.10 -2.33
C ILE A 33 -0.42 2.38 -2.32
N LEU A 34 -0.74 2.87 -1.13
CA LEU A 34 -1.23 4.22 -0.93
C LEU A 34 -0.03 5.17 -0.81
N MET A 35 -0.01 6.20 -1.65
CA MET A 35 0.96 7.30 -1.56
C MET A 35 0.19 8.58 -1.23
N GLU A 36 0.19 8.98 0.04
CA GLU A 36 -0.20 10.33 0.44
C GLU A 36 0.99 11.23 0.09
N SER A 37 0.83 12.21 -0.80
CA SER A 37 1.93 13.11 -1.18
C SER A 37 1.83 14.41 -0.39
N ALA A 38 2.82 14.67 0.46
CA ALA A 38 3.03 15.99 1.04
C ALA A 38 3.41 16.96 -0.09
N TRP A 39 2.51 17.86 -0.47
CA TRP A 39 2.80 18.92 -1.44
C TRP A 39 3.84 19.88 -0.85
N GLY A 40 5.10 19.71 -1.24
CA GLY A 40 6.22 20.53 -0.79
C GLY A 40 7.53 19.78 -0.88
N SER A 41 8.04 19.57 -2.10
CA SER A 41 9.40 19.07 -2.32
C SER A 41 10.35 20.25 -2.52
N ASP A 42 11.51 20.21 -1.86
CA ASP A 42 12.55 21.25 -1.96
C ASP A 42 13.11 21.42 -3.39
N ASP A 43 12.93 20.41 -4.26
CA ASP A 43 13.31 20.42 -5.67
C ASP A 43 12.08 20.14 -6.56
N ALA A 44 11.40 21.19 -7.03
CA ALA A 44 10.19 21.09 -7.86
C ALA A 44 10.38 20.23 -9.13
N THR A 45 11.59 20.17 -9.68
CA THR A 45 11.94 19.40 -10.89
C THR A 45 11.92 17.89 -10.67
N LYS A 46 12.43 17.42 -9.53
CA LYS A 46 12.44 15.99 -9.18
C LYS A 46 11.04 15.48 -8.84
N ALA A 47 10.28 16.30 -8.11
CA ALA A 47 8.90 15.99 -7.78
C ALA A 47 8.01 15.85 -9.03
N ALA A 48 8.16 16.75 -10.00
CA ALA A 48 7.42 16.69 -11.26
C ALA A 48 7.71 15.43 -12.08
N GLU A 49 8.99 14.99 -12.13
CA GLU A 49 9.36 13.77 -12.85
C GLU A 49 8.75 12.52 -12.21
N VAL A 50 8.76 12.43 -10.88
CA VAL A 50 8.15 11.32 -10.14
C VAL A 50 6.63 11.33 -10.30
N LEU A 51 5.99 12.50 -10.17
CA LEU A 51 4.55 12.66 -10.39
C LEU A 51 4.14 12.20 -11.79
N SER A 52 4.90 12.55 -12.83
CA SER A 52 4.65 12.09 -14.19
C SER A 52 4.65 10.56 -14.30
N LYS A 53 5.57 9.88 -13.61
CA LYS A 53 5.64 8.40 -13.55
C LYS A 53 4.45 7.80 -12.78
N ILE A 54 3.99 8.47 -11.71
CA ILE A 54 2.83 8.05 -10.91
C ILE A 54 1.55 8.13 -11.75
N VAL A 55 1.37 9.25 -12.47
CA VAL A 55 0.25 9.46 -13.40
C VAL A 55 0.26 8.43 -14.52
N ALA A 56 1.42 8.17 -15.14
CA ALA A 56 1.57 7.16 -16.18
C ALA A 56 1.20 5.75 -15.69
N LYS A 57 1.50 5.43 -14.42
CA LYS A 57 1.11 4.16 -13.78
C LYS A 57 -0.33 4.13 -13.28
N LYS A 58 -1.09 5.22 -13.43
CA LYS A 58 -2.48 5.38 -12.98
C LYS A 58 -2.66 5.06 -11.49
N ILE A 59 -1.68 5.45 -10.69
CA ILE A 59 -1.77 5.30 -9.24
C ILE A 59 -2.68 6.42 -8.72
N PRO A 60 -3.71 6.10 -7.91
CA PRO A 60 -4.60 7.11 -7.39
C PRO A 60 -3.86 8.03 -6.40
N ILE A 61 -3.99 9.34 -6.60
CA ILE A 61 -3.39 10.36 -5.73
C ILE A 61 -4.53 11.06 -4.98
N TYR A 62 -4.44 11.05 -3.66
CA TYR A 62 -5.33 11.80 -2.78
C TYR A 62 -4.53 12.87 -2.05
N ALA A 63 -5.11 14.07 -1.98
CA ALA A 63 -4.57 15.17 -1.20
C ALA A 63 -5.60 15.60 -0.16
N CYS A 64 -5.18 15.79 1.10
CA CYS A 64 -6.07 16.28 2.13
C CYS A 64 -6.68 17.64 1.72
N GLY A 65 -8.00 17.69 1.53
CA GLY A 65 -8.65 18.88 1.00
C GLY A 65 -8.55 20.10 1.91
N ALA A 66 -8.65 19.93 3.23
CA ALA A 66 -8.52 21.04 4.18
C ALA A 66 -7.10 21.63 4.18
N CYS A 67 -6.09 20.77 4.25
CA CYS A 67 -4.69 21.18 4.24
C CYS A 67 -4.27 21.82 2.91
N SER A 68 -4.74 21.26 1.79
CA SER A 68 -4.41 21.76 0.45
C SER A 68 -5.02 23.14 0.22
N ARG A 69 -6.30 23.33 0.56
CA ARG A 69 -6.96 24.63 0.45
C ARG A 69 -6.35 25.68 1.36
N ALA A 70 -5.92 25.31 2.57
CA ALA A 70 -5.20 26.22 3.47
C ALA A 70 -3.87 26.71 2.87
N ARG A 71 -3.29 25.97 1.92
CA ARG A 71 -2.10 26.34 1.16
C ARG A 71 -2.42 27.03 -0.18
N GLY A 72 -3.68 27.32 -0.46
CA GLY A 72 -4.12 27.95 -1.71
C GLY A 72 -4.19 27.01 -2.91
N ILE A 73 -4.09 25.69 -2.70
CA ILE A 73 -4.19 24.69 -3.77
C ILE A 73 -5.66 24.52 -4.14
N THR A 74 -5.95 24.55 -5.43
CA THR A 74 -7.29 24.51 -6.02
C THR A 74 -7.52 23.22 -6.80
N GLU A 75 -8.77 22.92 -7.19
CA GLU A 75 -9.07 21.73 -7.98
C GLU A 75 -8.31 21.70 -9.32
N THR A 76 -8.02 22.86 -9.93
CA THR A 76 -7.30 22.92 -11.21
C THR A 76 -5.89 22.37 -11.10
N ASP A 77 -5.22 22.64 -9.98
CA ASP A 77 -3.86 22.16 -9.70
C ASP A 77 -3.82 20.64 -9.54
N LEU A 78 -4.93 20.01 -9.15
CA LEU A 78 -5.04 18.56 -9.00
C LEU A 78 -5.40 17.87 -10.32
N THR A 79 -6.20 18.52 -11.17
CA THR A 79 -6.65 17.92 -12.43
C THR A 79 -5.51 17.59 -13.39
N GLU A 80 -4.44 18.37 -13.38
CA GLU A 80 -3.23 18.12 -14.18
C GLU A 80 -2.62 16.73 -13.90
N TYR A 81 -2.71 16.28 -12.64
CA TYR A 81 -2.14 15.03 -12.17
C TYR A 81 -3.19 13.92 -11.96
N GLY A 82 -4.46 14.17 -12.31
CA GLY A 82 -5.56 13.23 -12.03
C GLY A 82 -5.76 12.97 -10.53
N ALA A 83 -5.30 13.88 -9.67
CA ALA A 83 -5.42 13.79 -8.23
C ALA A 83 -6.82 14.22 -7.77
N LYS A 84 -7.22 13.78 -6.57
CA LYS A 84 -8.52 14.14 -5.98
C LYS A 84 -8.35 14.65 -4.56
N PHE A 85 -9.20 15.62 -4.19
CA PHE A 85 -9.30 15.99 -2.79
C PHE A 85 -9.91 14.85 -1.98
N GLY A 86 -9.19 14.46 -0.94
CA GLY A 86 -9.63 13.56 0.10
C GLY A 86 -10.27 14.31 1.27
N ASN A 87 -10.91 13.54 2.14
CA ASN A 87 -11.35 13.95 3.46
C ASN A 87 -10.93 12.87 4.48
N PRO A 88 -11.02 13.15 5.80
CA PRO A 88 -10.58 12.19 6.81
C PRO A 88 -11.23 10.80 6.69
N LYS A 89 -12.49 10.73 6.26
CA LYS A 89 -13.19 9.45 6.06
C LYS A 89 -12.60 8.63 4.92
N ILE A 90 -12.27 9.28 3.80
CA ILE A 90 -11.61 8.62 2.66
C ILE A 90 -10.24 8.11 3.09
N PHE A 91 -9.46 8.94 3.80
CA PHE A 91 -8.13 8.55 4.27
C PHE A 91 -8.17 7.31 5.16
N VAL A 92 -9.05 7.29 6.16
CA VAL A 92 -9.25 6.12 7.04
C VAL A 92 -9.63 4.88 6.24
N SER A 93 -10.56 5.00 5.29
CA SER A 93 -10.98 3.86 4.46
C SER A 93 -9.85 3.29 3.58
N LEU A 94 -8.97 4.16 3.08
CA LEU A 94 -7.84 3.72 2.27
C LEU A 94 -6.75 3.07 3.13
N ILE A 95 -6.51 3.58 4.34
CA ILE A 95 -5.60 2.98 5.32
C ILE A 95 -6.08 1.59 5.74
N GLU A 96 -7.35 1.46 6.09
CA GLU A 96 -7.94 0.19 6.52
C GLU A 96 -7.78 -0.91 5.46
N TRP A 97 -7.85 -0.51 4.19
CA TRP A 97 -7.75 -1.42 3.06
C TRP A 97 -6.30 -1.67 2.58
N ALA A 98 -5.33 -0.90 3.04
CA ALA A 98 -3.95 -1.03 2.61
C ALA A 98 -3.26 -2.19 3.33
N ASP A 99 -2.59 -3.05 2.57
CA ASP A 99 -1.76 -4.13 3.14
C ASP A 99 -0.49 -3.58 3.81
N ARG A 100 0.00 -2.42 3.35
CA ARG A 100 1.16 -1.71 3.89
C ARG A 100 1.01 -0.21 3.76
N ILE A 101 1.54 0.49 4.75
CA ILE A 101 1.59 1.96 4.83
C ILE A 101 3.05 2.35 4.94
N VAL A 102 3.48 3.28 4.09
CA VAL A 102 4.82 3.87 4.14
C VAL A 102 4.65 5.34 4.50
N THR A 103 5.37 5.78 5.52
CA THR A 103 5.39 7.17 5.98
C THR A 103 6.82 7.67 5.93
N GLU A 104 7.00 8.91 5.47
CA GLU A 104 8.28 9.64 5.46
C GLU A 104 8.48 10.47 6.73
#